data_AF-A0A955LBU6-F1
#
_entry.id   AF-A0A955LBU6-F1
#
_cell.length_a   1.000
_cell.length_b   1.000
_cell.length_c   1.000
_cell.angle_alpha   90.00
_cell.angle_beta   90.00
_cell.angle_gamma   90.00
#
_symmetry.space_group_name_H-M   'P 1'
#
loop_
_entity.id
_entity.type
_entity.pdbx_description
1 polymer ?
#
loop_
_entity_poly.entity_id
_entity_poly.type
_entity_poly.pdbx_seq_one_letter_code
_entity_poly.pdbx_strand_id
1 'polypeptide(L)'
;MIIDVIVRSDNYGNTNYYVVLDRYPEFKFKRIQKGYLLAEDNGIFQAYKYGAPYGSFKAFAGRKFNINMEDGSIIEAWGQWWDTGVIGIYEELAQVGYSTIDRLKECYVFTGGTMRLSEIKNWLDNNPYSIDYYKYDNRKKVYEF
;
A
#
# COMPACT_ATOMS: atom_id res chain seq x y z
N MET A 1 -12.73 0.70 2.03
CA MET A 1 -13.04 -0.41 2.95
C MET A 1 -12.51 -1.74 2.40
N ILE A 2 -12.13 -2.68 3.28
CA ILE A 2 -11.69 -4.02 2.90
C ILE A 2 -12.87 -4.85 2.40
N ILE A 3 -12.74 -5.45 1.21
CA ILE A 3 -13.69 -6.38 0.60
C ILE A 3 -13.25 -7.83 0.79
N ASP A 4 -11.95 -8.10 0.70
CA ASP A 4 -11.39 -9.44 0.83
C ASP A 4 -9.96 -9.37 1.37
N VAL A 5 -9.51 -10.45 2.00
CA VAL A 5 -8.11 -10.62 2.38
C VAL A 5 -7.65 -11.98 1.88
N ILE A 6 -6.57 -11.98 1.11
CA ILE A 6 -5.83 -13.18 0.76
C ILE A 6 -4.68 -13.32 1.76
N VAL A 7 -4.63 -14.44 2.46
CA VAL A 7 -3.60 -14.74 3.45
C VAL A 7 -2.64 -15.76 2.86
N ARG A 8 -1.33 -15.47 2.90
CA ARG A 8 -0.29 -16.39 2.46
C ARG A 8 0.82 -16.47 3.49
N SER A 9 1.09 -17.66 3.99
CA SER A 9 2.29 -17.93 4.77
C SER A 9 3.45 -18.26 3.84
N ASP A 10 4.63 -17.71 4.12
CA ASP A 10 5.87 -18.13 3.47
C ASP A 10 6.50 -19.34 4.19
N ASN A 11 7.58 -19.88 3.61
CA ASN A 11 8.29 -21.03 4.17
C ASN A 11 9.03 -20.74 5.48
N TYR A 12 9.09 -19.47 5.90
CA TYR A 12 9.72 -19.02 7.14
C TYR A 12 8.69 -18.76 8.24
N GLY A 13 7.40 -19.02 7.98
CA GLY A 13 6.31 -18.79 8.92
C GLY A 13 5.84 -17.34 8.97
N ASN A 14 6.29 -16.47 8.05
CA ASN A 14 5.76 -15.11 7.98
C ASN A 14 4.42 -15.12 7.25
N THR A 15 3.44 -14.44 7.81
CA THR A 15 2.13 -14.25 7.19
C THR A 15 2.11 -12.96 6.39
N ASN A 16 1.82 -13.07 5.10
CA ASN A 16 1.60 -11.95 4.20
C ASN A 16 0.09 -11.74 4.01
N TYR A 17 -0.35 -10.50 4.15
CA TYR A 17 -1.72 -10.10 3.91
C TYR A 17 -1.81 -9.34 2.59
N TYR A 18 -2.70 -9.79 1.71
CA TYR A 18 -3.05 -9.09 0.49
C TYR A 18 -4.50 -8.64 0.58
N VAL A 19 -4.70 -7.35 0.81
CA VAL A 19 -5.98 -6.72 1.06
C VAL A 19 -6.58 -6.27 -0.26
N VAL A 20 -7.82 -6.68 -0.52
CA VAL A 20 -8.59 -6.21 -1.66
C VAL A 20 -9.57 -5.17 -1.17
N LEU A 21 -9.48 -3.97 -1.74
CA LEU A 21 -10.25 -2.80 -1.34
C LEU A 21 -11.41 -2.55 -2.32
N ASP A 22 -12.44 -1.90 -1.81
CA ASP A 22 -13.58 -1.38 -2.59
C ASP A 22 -13.20 -0.33 -3.63
N ARG A 23 -12.25 0.53 -3.28
CA ARG A 23 -11.66 1.52 -4.16
C ARG A 23 -10.17 1.64 -3.89
N TYR A 24 -9.45 2.08 -4.91
CA TYR A 24 -8.02 2.31 -4.79
C TYR A 24 -7.77 3.52 -3.88
N PRO A 25 -6.75 3.49 -2.99
CA PRO A 25 -6.45 4.62 -2.13
C PRO A 25 -6.07 5.87 -2.92
N GLU A 26 -6.57 7.02 -2.48
CA GLU A 26 -6.26 8.35 -2.97
C GLU A 26 -5.58 9.16 -1.86
N PHE A 27 -4.26 9.15 -1.86
CA PHE A 27 -3.49 9.74 -0.77
C PHE A 27 -3.45 11.27 -0.84
N LYS A 28 -3.91 11.90 0.23
CA LYS A 28 -3.65 13.31 0.55
C LYS A 28 -2.75 13.37 1.76
N PHE A 29 -1.60 14.02 1.60
CA PHE A 29 -0.55 14.02 2.60
C PHE A 29 -0.67 15.18 3.56
N LYS A 30 -0.38 14.93 4.83
CA LYS A 30 -0.12 15.96 5.84
C LYS A 30 1.33 15.95 6.26
N ARG A 31 1.83 17.12 6.65
CA ARG A 31 3.16 17.26 7.24
C ARG A 31 3.08 16.97 8.74
N ILE A 32 3.63 15.84 9.15
CA ILE A 32 3.61 15.41 10.55
C ILE A 32 4.80 15.93 11.36
N GLN A 33 5.92 16.20 10.69
CA GLN A 33 7.09 16.90 11.24
C GLN A 33 7.96 17.44 10.09
N LYS A 34 9.01 18.19 10.42
CA LYS A 34 9.94 18.73 9.41
C LYS A 34 10.52 17.60 8.56
N GLY A 35 10.27 17.66 7.24
CA GLY A 35 10.77 16.67 6.29
C GLY A 35 10.04 15.33 6.29
N TYR A 36 8.88 15.20 6.94
CA TYR A 36 8.08 13.97 6.90
C TYR A 36 6.64 14.25 6.52
N LEU A 37 6.13 13.42 5.61
CA LEU A 37 4.77 13.42 5.12
C LEU A 37 4.12 12.08 5.47
N LEU A 38 2.83 12.11 5.80
CA LEU A 38 2.02 10.93 6.05
C LEU A 38 0.66 11.13 5.39
N ALA A 39 0.14 10.08 4.76
CA ALA A 39 -1.23 10.00 4.30
C ALA A 39 -1.83 8.70 4.82
N GLU A 40 -3.14 8.71 5.03
CA GLU A 40 -3.93 7.51 5.29
C GLU A 40 -5.17 7.58 4.40
N ASP A 41 -5.45 6.51 3.68
CA ASP A 41 -6.74 6.35 3.00
C ASP A 41 -7.12 4.88 2.94
N ASN A 42 -8.41 4.58 3.19
CA ASN A 42 -8.92 3.22 3.27
C ASN A 42 -8.12 2.30 4.24
N GLY A 43 -7.60 2.86 5.34
CA GLY A 43 -6.75 2.17 6.32
C GLY A 43 -5.33 1.88 5.85
N ILE A 44 -4.98 2.24 4.60
CA ILE A 44 -3.62 2.15 4.08
C ILE A 44 -2.88 3.45 4.41
N PHE A 45 -1.71 3.32 4.99
CA PHE A 45 -0.76 4.39 5.21
C PHE A 45 0.29 4.45 4.12
N GLN A 46 0.67 5.68 3.78
CA GLN A 46 1.85 5.97 3.00
C GLN A 46 2.63 7.11 3.64
N ALA A 47 3.95 6.95 3.77
CA ALA A 47 4.81 7.93 4.40
C ALA A 47 6.00 8.28 3.52
N TYR A 48 6.35 9.56 3.47
CA TYR A 48 7.53 10.04 2.77
C TYR A 48 8.47 10.83 3.67
N LYS A 49 9.77 10.61 3.50
CA LYS A 49 10.84 11.37 4.15
C LYS A 49 11.60 12.18 3.11
N TYR A 50 11.83 13.45 3.42
CA TYR A 50 12.69 14.32 2.62
C TYR A 50 14.15 13.87 2.73
N GLY A 51 14.80 13.70 1.59
CA GLY A 51 16.24 13.48 1.49
C GLY A 51 16.72 14.12 0.20
N ALA A 52 17.63 15.09 0.30
CA ALA A 52 18.11 15.83 -0.86
C ALA A 52 18.74 14.84 -1.88
N PRO A 53 18.34 14.92 -3.16
CA PRO A 53 18.89 14.05 -4.20
C PRO A 53 20.34 14.46 -4.50
N TYR A 54 21.20 13.47 -4.74
CA TYR A 54 22.62 13.70 -5.04
C TYR A 54 23.13 12.73 -6.11
N GLY A 55 23.64 13.26 -7.23
CA GLY A 55 24.11 12.43 -8.34
C GLY A 55 23.03 11.46 -8.85
N SER A 56 23.33 10.16 -8.83
CA SER A 56 22.40 9.09 -9.16
C SER A 56 21.48 8.68 -7.99
N PHE A 57 21.74 9.17 -6.77
CA PHE A 57 20.94 8.88 -5.59
C PHE A 57 19.69 9.75 -5.55
N LYS A 58 18.63 9.26 -6.20
CA LYS A 58 17.33 9.92 -6.31
C LYS A 58 16.23 8.92 -5.96
N ALA A 59 15.29 9.33 -5.11
CA ALA A 59 14.12 8.53 -4.78
C ALA A 59 13.36 8.15 -6.07
N PHE A 60 12.80 6.94 -6.09
CA PHE A 60 12.04 6.41 -7.23
C PHE A 60 12.79 6.53 -8.57
N ALA A 61 14.11 6.32 -8.56
CA ALA A 61 14.99 6.47 -9.72
C ALA A 61 14.90 7.85 -10.41
N GLY A 62 14.51 8.89 -9.66
CA GLY A 62 14.36 10.26 -10.18
C GLY A 62 13.06 10.50 -10.96
N ARG A 63 12.09 9.60 -10.87
CA ARG A 63 10.75 9.82 -11.44
C ARG A 63 10.15 11.11 -10.89
N LYS A 64 9.55 11.91 -11.78
CA LYS A 64 8.79 13.11 -11.40
C LYS A 64 7.32 12.79 -11.19
N PHE A 65 6.75 13.28 -10.10
CA PHE A 65 5.33 13.13 -9.78
C PHE A 65 4.89 14.19 -8.77
N ASN A 66 3.57 14.36 -8.63
CA ASN A 66 2.98 15.30 -7.70
C ASN A 66 2.55 14.59 -6.42
N ILE A 67 2.82 15.20 -5.27
CA ILE A 67 2.31 14.80 -3.97
C ILE A 67 1.21 15.79 -3.60
N ASN A 68 -0.04 15.31 -3.57
CA ASN A 68 -1.19 16.11 -3.19
C ASN A 68 -1.26 16.22 -1.67
N MET A 69 -1.38 17.44 -1.16
CA MET A 69 -1.47 17.71 0.27
C MET A 69 -2.93 17.85 0.73
N GLU A 70 -3.20 17.61 2.01
CA GLU A 70 -4.54 17.78 2.59
C GLU A 70 -5.03 19.23 2.51
N ASP A 71 -4.12 20.20 2.61
CA ASP A 71 -4.42 21.64 2.47
C ASP A 71 -4.67 22.08 1.01
N GLY A 72 -4.67 21.13 0.06
CA GLY A 72 -4.87 21.38 -1.36
C GLY A 72 -3.60 21.83 -2.10
N SER A 73 -2.48 22.05 -1.40
CA SER A 73 -1.21 22.35 -2.06
C SER A 73 -0.62 21.10 -2.73
N ILE A 74 0.32 21.33 -3.65
CA ILE A 74 1.01 20.27 -4.38
C ILE A 74 2.51 20.41 -4.16
N ILE A 75 3.16 19.31 -3.84
CA ILE A 75 4.62 19.22 -3.82
C ILE A 75 5.07 18.46 -5.07
N GLU A 76 5.86 19.11 -5.92
CA GLU A 76 6.51 18.44 -7.05
C GLU A 76 7.69 17.59 -6.57
N ALA A 77 7.56 16.28 -6.65
CA ALA A 77 8.62 15.33 -6.38
C ALA A 77 9.44 15.08 -7.65
N TRP A 78 10.75 15.11 -7.53
CA TRP A 78 11.73 14.90 -8.59
C TRP A 78 12.95 14.10 -8.10
N GLY A 79 12.80 13.35 -7.00
CA GLY A 79 13.83 12.50 -6.40
C GLY A 79 14.17 12.82 -4.94
N GLN A 80 13.54 13.82 -4.35
CA GLN A 80 13.81 14.31 -2.99
C GLN A 80 12.92 13.72 -1.89
N TRP A 81 11.93 12.90 -2.24
CA TRP A 81 10.97 12.29 -1.31
C TRP A 81 11.06 10.78 -1.38
N TRP A 82 11.51 10.15 -0.30
CA TRP A 82 11.75 8.72 -0.20
C TRP A 82 10.58 8.03 0.48
N ASP A 83 10.18 6.86 -0.04
CA ASP A 83 9.33 5.93 0.71
C ASP A 83 10.01 5.57 2.03
N THR A 84 9.24 5.60 3.12
CA THR A 84 9.74 5.34 4.47
C THR A 84 8.68 4.60 5.27
N GLY A 85 9.13 3.92 6.32
CA GLY A 85 8.23 3.41 7.35
C GLY A 85 7.38 4.54 7.95
N VAL A 86 6.15 4.20 8.31
CA VAL A 86 5.21 5.08 8.98
C VAL A 86 5.74 5.43 10.37
N ILE A 87 5.67 6.71 10.73
CA ILE A 87 6.10 7.23 12.03
C ILE A 87 4.97 8.00 12.70
N GLY A 88 5.02 8.14 14.02
CA GLY A 88 4.00 8.86 14.79
C GLY A 88 2.69 8.08 14.97
N ILE A 89 2.69 6.79 14.63
CA ILE A 89 1.60 5.85 14.93
C ILE A 89 2.15 4.85 15.94
N TYR A 90 1.44 4.72 17.08
CA TYR A 90 1.85 3.87 18.20
C TYR A 90 1.16 2.50 18.18
N GLU A 91 0.29 2.25 17.20
CA GLU A 91 -0.39 0.99 16.99
C GLU A 91 0.51 0.00 16.25
N GLU A 92 0.22 -1.29 16.41
CA GLU A 92 0.90 -2.33 15.64
C GLU A 92 0.49 -2.26 14.17
N LEU A 93 1.49 -2.16 13.29
CA LEU A 93 1.31 -2.03 11.86
C LEU A 93 1.77 -3.30 11.15
N ALA A 94 1.05 -3.68 10.09
CA ALA A 94 1.42 -4.77 9.20
C ALA A 94 1.76 -4.21 7.82
N GLN A 95 2.79 -4.79 7.20
CA GLN A 95 3.00 -4.63 5.77
C GLN A 95 1.95 -5.45 5.02
N VAL A 96 1.34 -4.83 4.02
CA VAL A 96 0.30 -5.46 3.20
C VAL A 96 0.57 -5.22 1.73
N GLY A 97 0.13 -6.15 0.88
CA GLY A 97 -0.18 -5.83 -0.50
C GLY A 97 -1.61 -5.31 -0.57
N TYR A 98 -1.90 -4.29 -1.35
CA TYR A 98 -3.27 -3.82 -1.59
C TYR A 98 -3.57 -3.63 -3.07
N SER A 99 -4.83 -3.85 -3.45
CA SER A 99 -5.35 -3.56 -4.79
C SER A 99 -6.88 -3.52 -4.76
N THR A 100 -7.50 -3.33 -5.92
CA THR A 100 -8.96 -3.52 -6.10
C THR A 100 -9.22 -4.69 -7.05
N ILE A 101 -10.42 -5.25 -7.02
CA ILE A 101 -10.81 -6.34 -7.92
C ILE A 101 -10.59 -5.95 -9.39
N ASP A 102 -11.03 -4.75 -9.79
CA ASP A 102 -10.94 -4.30 -11.17
C ASP A 102 -9.48 -4.18 -11.63
N ARG A 103 -8.60 -3.65 -10.78
CA ARG A 103 -7.17 -3.56 -11.08
C ARG A 103 -6.52 -4.93 -11.18
N LEU A 104 -6.85 -5.86 -10.29
CA LEU A 104 -6.33 -7.23 -10.31
C LEU A 104 -6.75 -8.01 -11.56
N LYS A 105 -7.95 -7.74 -12.08
CA LYS A 105 -8.45 -8.32 -13.33
C LYS A 105 -7.70 -7.80 -14.56
N GLU A 106 -7.31 -6.53 -14.55
CA GLU A 106 -6.51 -5.92 -15.64
C GLU A 106 -5.03 -6.32 -15.56
N CYS A 107 -4.46 -6.27 -14.36
CA CYS A 107 -3.08 -6.61 -14.07
C CYS A 107 -2.97 -7.16 -12.65
N TYR A 108 -2.58 -8.43 -12.52
CA TYR A 108 -2.54 -9.12 -11.24
C TYR A 108 -1.35 -8.68 -10.37
N VAL A 109 -1.42 -7.45 -9.86
CA VAL A 109 -0.38 -6.79 -9.06
C VAL A 109 -1.01 -6.15 -7.82
N PHE A 110 -0.37 -6.38 -6.69
CA PHE A 110 -0.64 -5.68 -5.43
C PHE A 110 0.44 -4.63 -5.21
N THR A 111 0.02 -3.45 -4.75
CA THR A 111 0.93 -2.39 -4.32
C THR A 111 1.28 -2.57 -2.86
N GLY A 112 2.55 -2.41 -2.49
CA GLY A 112 2.98 -2.47 -1.09
C GLY A 112 2.46 -1.26 -0.30
N GLY A 113 2.02 -1.50 0.93
CA GLY A 113 1.58 -0.47 1.85
C GLY A 113 1.64 -0.94 3.29
N THR A 114 1.22 -0.06 4.21
CA THR A 114 1.16 -0.36 5.63
C THR A 114 -0.28 -0.18 6.11
N MET A 115 -0.78 -1.04 6.98
CA MET A 115 -2.14 -0.94 7.56
C MET A 115 -2.08 -1.28 9.04
N ARG A 116 -3.05 -0.80 9.84
CA ARG A 116 -3.18 -1.23 11.24
C ARG A 116 -3.45 -2.73 11.27
N LEU A 117 -2.67 -3.48 12.05
CA LEU A 117 -2.87 -4.92 12.15
C LEU A 117 -4.24 -5.26 12.76
N SER A 118 -4.74 -4.42 13.66
CA SER A 118 -6.07 -4.54 14.26
C SER A 118 -7.19 -4.53 13.23
N GLU A 119 -7.10 -3.70 12.18
CA GLU A 119 -8.11 -3.64 11.11
C GLU A 119 -8.15 -4.95 10.30
N ILE A 120 -6.98 -5.49 9.99
CA ILE A 120 -6.85 -6.77 9.27
C ILE A 120 -7.41 -7.90 10.11
N LYS A 121 -7.01 -8.01 11.39
CA LYS A 121 -7.48 -9.04 12.32
C LYS A 121 -9.00 -8.97 12.50
N ASN A 122 -9.53 -7.77 12.73
CA ASN A 122 -10.98 -7.58 12.86
C ASN A 122 -11.73 -8.01 11.59
N TRP A 123 -11.17 -7.77 10.40
CA TRP A 123 -11.79 -8.27 9.17
C TRP A 123 -11.75 -9.80 9.11
N LEU A 124 -10.61 -10.43 9.41
CA LEU A 124 -10.42 -11.89 9.40
C LEU A 124 -11.30 -12.62 10.43
N ASP A 125 -11.53 -12.03 11.59
CA ASP A 125 -12.38 -12.62 12.64
C ASP A 125 -13.87 -12.64 12.25
N ASN A 126 -14.27 -11.76 11.32
CA ASN A 126 -15.68 -11.57 10.94
C ASN A 126 -16.01 -12.05 9.52
N ASN A 127 -15.01 -12.46 8.72
CA ASN A 127 -15.20 -12.80 7.31
C ASN A 127 -14.34 -14.02 6.90
N PRO A 128 -14.82 -14.85 5.95
CA PRO A 128 -13.96 -15.86 5.35
C PRO A 128 -12.86 -15.18 4.51
N TYR A 129 -11.63 -15.65 4.66
CA TYR A 129 -10.49 -15.20 3.86
C TYR A 129 -10.11 -16.22 2.79
N SER A 130 -9.34 -15.78 1.79
CA SER A 130 -8.83 -16.64 0.72
C SER A 130 -7.37 -17.04 0.98
N ILE A 131 -6.99 -18.24 0.55
CA ILE A 131 -5.59 -18.65 0.43
C ILE A 131 -5.12 -18.73 -1.05
N ASP A 132 -6.05 -18.63 -2.01
CA ASP A 132 -5.70 -18.60 -3.42
C ASP A 132 -5.16 -17.22 -3.77
N TYR A 133 -3.82 -17.13 -3.87
CA TYR A 133 -3.13 -15.92 -4.28
C TYR A 133 -3.55 -15.40 -5.65
N TYR A 134 -4.20 -16.18 -6.51
CA TYR A 134 -4.61 -15.74 -7.84
C TYR A 134 -6.13 -15.73 -8.02
N LYS A 135 -6.90 -15.63 -6.93
CA LYS A 135 -8.38 -15.66 -6.91
C LYS A 135 -9.04 -14.74 -7.96
N TYR A 136 -8.43 -13.59 -8.26
CA TYR A 136 -8.94 -12.58 -9.17
C TYR A 136 -8.20 -12.51 -10.53
N ASP A 137 -7.29 -13.46 -10.80
CA ASP A 137 -6.55 -13.47 -12.06
C ASP A 137 -7.41 -14.09 -13.17
N ASN A 138 -7.91 -13.24 -14.08
CA ASN A 138 -8.72 -13.69 -15.21
C ASN A 138 -7.94 -14.56 -16.21
N ARG A 139 -6.60 -14.56 -16.18
CA ARG A 139 -5.75 -15.35 -17.08
C ARG A 139 -5.66 -16.82 -16.67
N LYS A 140 -6.05 -17.16 -15.43
CA LYS A 140 -6.11 -18.56 -14.96
C LYS A 140 -7.08 -19.42 -15.78
N LYS A 141 -8.04 -18.82 -16.49
CA LYS A 141 -9.00 -19.57 -17.35
C LYS A 141 -8.40 -20.13 -18.64
N VAL A 142 -7.11 -19.93 -18.92
CA VAL A 142 -6.49 -20.25 -20.23
C VAL A 142 -5.60 -21.51 -20.20
N TYR A 143 -5.45 -22.18 -19.05
CA TYR A 143 -4.56 -23.35 -18.91
C TYR A 143 -5.25 -24.58 -18.30
N GLU A 144 -6.43 -24.93 -18.81
CA GLU A 144 -6.94 -26.30 -18.71
C GLU A 144 -6.66 -26.98 -20.05
N PHE A 145 -5.66 -27.88 -20.08
CA PHE A 145 -5.37 -28.80 -21.18
C PHE A 145 -6.04 -30.14 -20.91
#